data_AF-B5SX40-F1
#
_entry.id   AF-B5SX40-F1
#
_cell.length_a   1.000
_cell.length_b   1.000
_cell.length_c   1.000
_cell.angle_alpha   90.00
_cell.angle_beta   90.00
_cell.angle_gamma   90.00
#
_symmetry.space_group_name_H-M   'P 1'
#
loop_
_entity.id
_entity.type
_entity.pdbx_description
1 polymer ?
#
loop_
_entity_poly.entity_id
_entity_poly.type
_entity_poly.pdbx_seq_one_letter_code
_entity_poly.pdbx_strand_id
1 'polypeptide(L)'
;NTITKEQLKSLGGEVVGEDYLPLGNTEVAPIIAKIKKALPDGGVIINTLNGDQNVAFFKQIQDAGITPDNGYYVMSYSIAEEEISTIGSEFLEGHYGAWNYMMSIDTPASKKFAADFKKKYGAERQVADPQ
;
A
#
# COMPACT_ATOMS: atom_id res chain seq x y z
N ASN A 1 8.15 -5.27 -11.28
CA ASN A 1 7.75 -6.67 -10.95
C ASN A 1 8.85 -7.71 -11.15
N THR A 2 9.64 -7.70 -12.23
CA THR A 2 10.70 -8.72 -12.48
C THR A 2 11.63 -8.98 -11.29
N ILE A 3 12.17 -7.93 -10.68
CA ILE A 3 13.09 -8.06 -9.52
C ILE A 3 12.39 -8.73 -8.34
N THR A 4 11.18 -8.29 -7.99
CA THR A 4 10.38 -8.87 -6.90
C THR A 4 10.13 -10.36 -7.10
N LYS A 5 9.83 -10.79 -8.34
CA LYS A 5 9.58 -12.20 -8.65
C LYS A 5 10.84 -13.05 -8.50
N GLU A 6 11.99 -12.56 -8.97
CA GLU A 6 13.27 -13.28 -8.79
C GLU A 6 13.67 -13.35 -7.31
N GLN A 7 13.46 -12.26 -6.56
CA GLN A 7 13.73 -12.26 -5.12
C GLN A 7 12.84 -13.25 -4.38
N LEU A 8 11.53 -13.28 -4.68
CA LEU A 8 10.59 -14.22 -4.07
C LEU A 8 11.01 -15.67 -4.36
N LYS A 9 11.35 -15.96 -5.62
CA LYS A 9 11.84 -17.28 -6.04
C LYS A 9 13.11 -17.68 -5.28
N SER A 10 14.06 -16.77 -5.11
CA SER A 10 15.30 -17.04 -4.37
C SER A 10 15.06 -17.37 -2.89
N LEU A 11 13.95 -16.87 -2.33
CA LEU A 11 13.51 -17.13 -0.95
C LEU A 11 12.57 -18.34 -0.86
N GLY A 12 12.34 -19.06 -1.97
CA GLY A 12 11.47 -20.25 -2.01
C GLY A 12 9.98 -19.96 -2.11
N GLY A 13 9.59 -18.71 -2.38
CA GLY A 13 8.19 -18.33 -2.61
C GLY A 13 7.74 -18.54 -4.05
N GLU A 14 6.42 -18.47 -4.26
CA GLU A 14 5.77 -18.67 -5.55
C GLU A 14 4.87 -17.48 -5.90
N VAL A 15 4.90 -17.07 -7.17
CA VAL A 15 3.97 -16.06 -7.70
C VAL A 15 2.75 -16.78 -8.26
N VAL A 16 1.60 -16.62 -7.61
CA VAL A 16 0.33 -17.26 -8.01
C VAL A 16 -0.55 -16.40 -8.92
N GLY A 17 -0.19 -15.13 -9.12
CA GLY A 17 -0.93 -14.20 -9.97
C GLY A 17 -0.19 -12.88 -10.16
N GLU A 18 -0.52 -12.19 -11.25
CA GLU A 18 -0.01 -10.85 -11.56
C GLU A 18 -1.05 -10.14 -12.44
N ASP A 19 -1.50 -8.97 -12.00
CA ASP A 19 -2.52 -8.18 -12.70
C ASP A 19 -2.11 -6.71 -12.72
N TYR A 20 -2.58 -6.02 -13.76
CA TYR A 20 -2.30 -4.61 -14.00
C TYR A 20 -3.62 -3.85 -14.20
N LEU A 21 -3.72 -2.68 -13.57
CA LEU A 21 -4.84 -1.77 -13.73
C LEU A 21 -4.36 -0.51 -14.46
N PRO A 22 -4.94 -0.14 -15.62
CA PRO A 22 -4.56 1.07 -16.33
C PRO A 22 -4.69 2.31 -15.43
N LEU A 23 -3.77 3.27 -15.56
CA LEU A 23 -3.79 4.51 -14.77
C LEU A 23 -5.15 5.21 -14.89
N GLY A 24 -5.66 5.70 -13.76
CA GLY A 24 -6.97 6.36 -13.66
C GLY A 24 -8.17 5.41 -13.63
N ASN A 25 -7.98 4.09 -13.82
CA ASN A 25 -9.05 3.11 -13.67
C ASN A 25 -9.12 2.63 -12.20
N THR A 26 -10.31 2.60 -11.61
CA THR A 26 -10.57 2.17 -10.22
C THR A 26 -11.42 0.89 -10.13
N GLU A 27 -11.68 0.22 -11.26
CA GLU A 27 -12.42 -1.04 -11.34
C GLU A 27 -11.55 -2.23 -10.90
N VAL A 28 -11.36 -2.36 -9.59
CA VAL A 28 -10.50 -3.38 -8.97
C VAL A 28 -11.19 -4.73 -8.73
N ALA A 29 -12.52 -4.80 -8.84
CA ALA A 29 -13.29 -6.02 -8.55
C ALA A 29 -12.82 -7.27 -9.31
N PRO A 30 -12.48 -7.22 -10.62
CA PRO A 30 -11.95 -8.38 -11.32
C PRO A 30 -10.59 -8.86 -10.76
N ILE A 31 -9.75 -7.93 -10.31
CA ILE A 31 -8.43 -8.23 -9.70
C ILE A 31 -8.66 -8.89 -8.34
N ILE A 32 -9.57 -8.36 -7.53
CA ILE A 32 -9.93 -8.92 -6.22
C ILE A 32 -10.44 -10.37 -6.35
N ALA A 33 -11.30 -10.64 -7.35
CA ALA A 33 -11.78 -11.99 -7.61
C ALA A 33 -10.64 -12.96 -7.97
N LYS A 34 -9.65 -12.51 -8.73
CA LYS A 34 -8.44 -13.31 -9.05
C LYS A 34 -7.58 -13.55 -7.82
N ILE A 35 -7.38 -12.53 -6.96
CA ILE A 35 -6.65 -12.67 -5.70
C ILE A 35 -7.29 -13.75 -4.83
N LYS A 36 -8.60 -13.69 -4.58
CA LYS A 36 -9.30 -14.70 -3.75
C LYS A 36 -9.21 -16.11 -4.33
N LYS A 37 -9.22 -16.23 -5.66
CA LYS A 37 -9.07 -17.52 -6.34
C LYS A 37 -7.66 -18.08 -6.20
N ALA A 38 -6.64 -17.23 -6.31
CA ALA A 38 -5.23 -17.63 -6.27
C ALA A 38 -4.72 -17.86 -4.84
N LEU A 39 -5.29 -17.15 -3.87
CA LEU A 39 -4.94 -17.19 -2.45
C LEU A 39 -6.20 -17.50 -1.61
N PRO A 40 -6.78 -18.71 -1.71
CA PRO A 40 -8.03 -19.04 -1.00
C PRO A 40 -7.88 -19.04 0.53
N ASP A 41 -6.68 -19.32 1.04
CA ASP A 41 -6.38 -19.51 2.45
C ASP A 41 -5.57 -18.36 3.06
N GLY A 42 -5.58 -17.18 2.42
CA GLY A 42 -4.73 -16.06 2.81
C GLY A 42 -3.41 -16.02 2.04
N GLY A 43 -2.57 -15.03 2.37
CA GLY A 43 -1.28 -14.84 1.72
C GLY A 43 -0.84 -13.39 1.64
N VAL A 44 0.15 -13.13 0.80
CA VAL A 44 0.75 -11.80 0.63
C VAL A 44 0.41 -11.24 -0.75
N ILE A 45 -0.08 -10.01 -0.79
CA ILE A 45 -0.29 -9.23 -2.01
C ILE A 45 0.77 -8.13 -2.07
N ILE A 46 1.53 -8.09 -3.17
CA ILE A 46 2.40 -6.95 -3.46
C ILE A 46 1.62 -5.93 -4.28
N ASN A 47 1.40 -4.74 -3.71
CA ASN A 47 0.66 -3.66 -4.34
C ASN A 47 1.60 -2.56 -4.84
N THR A 48 1.42 -2.17 -6.10
CA THR A 48 2.13 -1.06 -6.75
C THR A 48 1.17 -0.10 -7.47
N LEU A 49 -0.11 -0.10 -7.08
CA LEU A 49 -1.10 0.89 -7.52
C LEU A 49 -0.82 2.25 -6.86
N ASN A 50 -1.32 3.33 -7.46
CA ASN A 50 -1.07 4.70 -6.99
C ASN A 50 -2.38 5.51 -6.91
N GLY A 51 -2.36 6.62 -6.14
CA GLY A 51 -3.44 7.60 -6.07
C GLY A 51 -4.82 6.97 -5.79
N ASP A 52 -5.83 7.39 -6.56
CA ASP A 52 -7.23 6.93 -6.42
C ASP A 52 -7.39 5.41 -6.54
N GLN A 53 -6.48 4.74 -7.23
CA GLN A 53 -6.50 3.28 -7.36
C GLN A 53 -6.21 2.59 -6.02
N ASN A 54 -5.34 3.17 -5.18
CA ASN A 54 -5.10 2.65 -3.83
C ASN A 54 -6.35 2.81 -2.96
N VAL A 55 -7.03 3.95 -3.05
CA VAL A 55 -8.28 4.19 -2.30
C VAL A 55 -9.33 3.14 -2.66
N ALA A 56 -9.55 2.90 -3.96
CA ALA A 56 -10.49 1.90 -4.42
C ALA A 56 -10.07 0.48 -4.00
N PHE A 57 -8.78 0.15 -4.15
CA PHE A 57 -8.26 -1.17 -3.81
C PHE A 57 -8.42 -1.50 -2.33
N PHE A 58 -7.90 -0.67 -1.41
CA PHE A 58 -7.91 -0.97 0.03
C PHE A 58 -9.33 -1.05 0.62
N LYS A 59 -10.25 -0.18 0.15
CA LYS A 59 -11.65 -0.26 0.58
C LYS A 59 -12.30 -1.55 0.12
N GLN A 60 -12.15 -1.91 -1.16
CA GLN A 60 -12.82 -3.09 -1.71
C GLN A 60 -12.19 -4.42 -1.27
N ILE A 61 -10.88 -4.49 -0.98
CA ILE A 61 -10.29 -5.72 -0.41
C ILE A 61 -10.83 -5.99 1.00
N GLN A 62 -11.02 -4.94 1.81
CA GLN A 62 -11.62 -5.07 3.14
C GLN A 62 -13.06 -5.57 3.04
N ASP A 63 -13.88 -4.97 2.17
CA ASP A 63 -15.25 -5.44 1.89
C ASP A 63 -15.29 -6.89 1.39
N ALA A 64 -14.26 -7.33 0.65
CA ALA A 64 -14.13 -8.68 0.14
C ALA A 64 -13.60 -9.70 1.16
N GLY A 65 -13.29 -9.27 2.40
CA GLY A 65 -12.72 -10.09 3.47
C GLY A 65 -11.24 -10.41 3.31
N ILE A 66 -10.53 -9.70 2.44
CA ILE A 66 -9.07 -9.77 2.31
C ILE A 66 -8.51 -8.80 3.37
N THR A 67 -8.36 -9.31 4.58
CA THR A 67 -7.89 -8.56 5.74
C THR A 67 -6.77 -9.32 6.48
N PRO A 68 -5.95 -8.64 7.28
CA PRO A 68 -4.95 -9.29 8.12
C PRO A 68 -5.54 -10.33 9.08
N ASP A 69 -6.73 -10.08 9.62
CA ASP A 69 -7.47 -11.01 10.48
C ASP A 69 -7.81 -12.34 9.78
N ASN A 70 -7.98 -12.30 8.46
CA ASN A 70 -8.22 -13.48 7.63
C ASN A 70 -6.93 -14.03 6.99
N GLY A 71 -5.76 -13.59 7.44
CA GLY A 71 -4.45 -14.06 6.96
C GLY A 71 -3.99 -13.42 5.65
N TYR A 72 -4.57 -12.30 5.23
CA TYR A 72 -4.16 -11.57 4.04
C TYR A 72 -3.36 -10.31 4.39
N TYR A 73 -2.17 -10.17 3.81
CA TYR A 73 -1.31 -9.02 4.06
C TYR A 73 -0.95 -8.33 2.74
N VAL A 74 -1.19 -7.02 2.67
CA VAL A 74 -0.73 -6.20 1.56
C VAL A 74 0.60 -5.56 1.92
N MET A 75 1.59 -5.66 1.04
CA MET A 75 2.80 -4.84 1.06
C MET A 75 2.68 -3.79 -0.05
N SER A 76 2.57 -2.52 0.32
CA SER A 76 2.48 -1.41 -0.62
C SER A 76 3.79 -0.64 -0.72
N TYR A 77 4.19 -0.33 -1.95
CA TYR A 77 5.34 0.52 -2.24
C TYR A 77 4.91 1.89 -2.77
N SER A 78 3.66 2.30 -2.59
CA SER A 78 3.09 3.50 -3.21
C SER A 78 2.10 4.22 -2.27
N ILE A 79 2.41 4.22 -0.98
CA ILE A 79 1.61 4.89 0.07
C ILE A 79 2.56 5.69 0.96
N ALA A 80 2.43 7.01 0.94
CA ALA A 80 3.00 7.90 1.93
C ALA A 80 1.92 8.31 2.94
N GLU A 81 2.30 9.12 3.94
CA GLU A 81 1.38 9.55 5.00
C GLU A 81 0.21 10.41 4.48
N GLU A 82 0.35 11.03 3.30
CA GLU A 82 -0.75 11.73 2.63
C GLU A 82 -1.82 10.73 2.15
N GLU A 83 -1.43 9.64 1.48
CA GLU A 83 -2.39 8.61 1.04
C GLU A 83 -3.08 7.92 2.21
N ILE A 84 -2.40 7.73 3.34
CA ILE A 84 -3.02 7.16 4.56
C ILE A 84 -4.25 7.97 4.94
N SER A 85 -4.16 9.30 4.90
CA SER A 85 -5.28 10.18 5.25
C SER A 85 -6.44 10.10 4.23
N THR A 86 -6.14 9.93 2.95
CA THR A 86 -7.15 9.82 1.88
C THR A 86 -7.84 8.45 1.87
N ILE A 87 -7.07 7.38 2.13
CA ILE A 87 -7.58 6.01 2.17
C ILE A 87 -8.44 5.80 3.43
N GLY A 88 -7.96 6.28 4.58
CA GLY A 88 -8.47 5.98 5.92
C GLY A 88 -7.59 4.93 6.59
N SER A 89 -7.08 5.23 7.79
CA SER A 89 -6.15 4.36 8.52
C SER A 89 -6.74 2.98 8.83
N GLU A 90 -8.06 2.90 9.03
CA GLU A 90 -8.81 1.68 9.29
C GLU A 90 -8.77 0.65 8.14
N PHE A 91 -8.51 1.11 6.91
CA PHE A 91 -8.36 0.23 5.74
C PHE A 91 -6.91 -0.24 5.55
N LEU A 92 -5.97 0.33 6.31
CA LEU A 92 -4.53 0.05 6.20
C LEU A 92 -3.97 -0.68 7.42
N GLU A 93 -4.76 -0.80 8.49
CA GLU A 93 -4.34 -1.44 9.74
C GLU A 93 -3.90 -2.89 9.49
N GLY A 94 -2.74 -3.26 10.03
CA GLY A 94 -2.13 -4.59 9.88
C GLY A 94 -1.50 -4.88 8.51
N HIS A 95 -1.61 -3.97 7.54
CA HIS A 95 -0.87 -4.04 6.27
C HIS A 95 0.52 -3.38 6.39
N TYR A 96 1.35 -3.59 5.39
CA TYR A 96 2.73 -3.11 5.34
C TYR A 96 2.90 -2.03 4.27
N GLY A 97 3.69 -1.00 4.59
CA GLY A 97 4.08 0.05 3.66
C GLY A 97 5.59 0.25 3.69
N ALA A 98 6.20 0.47 2.52
CA ALA A 98 7.59 0.84 2.40
C ALA A 98 7.71 2.07 1.48
N TRP A 99 8.39 3.10 1.99
CA TRP A 99 8.64 4.34 1.26
C TRP A 99 10.01 4.91 1.64
N ASN A 100 10.51 5.86 0.85
CA ASN A 100 11.82 6.48 1.08
C ASN A 100 11.88 7.30 2.39
N TYR A 101 10.76 7.89 2.81
CA TYR A 101 10.65 8.68 4.02
C TYR A 101 9.22 8.67 4.58
N MET A 102 9.10 8.64 5.90
CA MET A 102 7.87 8.88 6.64
C MET A 102 8.18 9.83 7.80
N MET A 103 7.35 10.84 8.02
CA MET A 103 7.49 11.80 9.13
C MET A 103 7.41 11.12 10.50
N SER A 104 6.74 9.96 10.58
CA SER A 104 6.69 9.11 11.77
C SER A 104 8.02 8.46 12.18
N ILE A 105 9.08 8.52 11.35
CA ILE A 105 10.41 8.01 11.71
C ILE A 105 10.91 8.71 12.99
N ASP A 106 11.14 7.94 14.05
CA ASP A 106 11.53 8.47 15.38
C ASP A 106 13.04 8.75 15.46
N THR A 107 13.48 9.78 14.75
CA THR A 107 14.85 10.31 14.88
C THR A 107 14.82 11.82 15.10
N PRO A 108 15.84 12.40 15.77
CA PRO A 108 15.94 13.85 15.93
C PRO A 108 15.93 14.60 14.60
N ALA A 109 16.58 14.06 13.56
CA ALA A 109 16.63 14.65 12.24
C ALA A 109 15.25 14.67 11.56
N SER A 110 14.53 13.55 11.59
CA SER A 110 13.17 13.43 11.06
C SER A 110 12.21 14.39 11.76
N LYS A 111 12.20 14.40 13.10
CA LYS A 111 11.37 15.30 13.91
C LYS A 111 11.61 16.78 13.57
N LYS A 112 12.87 17.18 13.41
CA LYS A 112 13.24 18.54 13.02
C LYS A 112 12.75 18.87 11.61
N PHE A 113 13.01 18.00 10.64
CA PHE A 113 12.58 18.21 9.27
C PHE A 113 11.05 18.30 9.15
N ALA A 114 10.33 17.39 9.82
CA ALA A 114 8.88 17.38 9.87
C ALA A 114 8.30 18.68 10.44
N ALA A 115 8.87 19.18 11.54
CA ALA A 115 8.44 20.44 12.16
C ALA A 115 8.71 21.65 11.25
N ASP A 116 9.90 21.73 10.63
CA ASP A 116 10.26 22.82 9.73
C ASP A 116 9.39 22.82 8.46
N PHE A 117 9.10 21.64 7.91
CA PHE A 117 8.21 21.47 6.76
C PHE A 117 6.79 21.95 7.09
N LYS A 118 6.20 21.47 8.19
CA LYS A 118 4.86 21.87 8.63
C LYS A 118 4.76 23.37 8.92
N LYS A 119 5.82 23.97 9.52
CA LYS A 119 5.90 25.42 9.73
C LYS A 119 5.87 26.21 8.43
N LYS A 120 6.52 25.71 7.37
CA LYS A 120 6.63 26.40 6.08
C LYS A 120 5.43 26.19 5.18
N TYR A 121 4.85 24.99 5.16
CA TYR A 121 3.85 24.57 4.17
C TYR A 121 2.45 24.34 4.75
N GLY A 122 2.31 24.27 6.08
CA GLY A 122 1.04 24.09 6.78
C GLY A 122 1.05 22.93 7.77
N ALA A 123 0.37 23.08 8.91
CA ALA A 123 0.38 22.10 10.01
C ALA A 123 -0.16 20.71 9.62
N GLU A 124 -1.14 20.70 8.70
CA GLU A 124 -1.80 19.47 8.21
C GLU A 124 -1.06 18.83 7.03
N ARG A 125 0.02 19.45 6.50
CA ARG A 125 0.74 18.89 5.36
C ARG A 125 1.59 17.69 5.79
N GLN A 126 1.52 16.65 4.97
CA GLN A 126 2.41 15.49 5.03
C GLN A 126 3.51 15.62 3.96
N VAL A 127 4.64 14.94 4.18
CA VAL A 127 5.71 14.83 3.17
C VAL A 127 5.39 13.61 2.30
N ALA A 128 5.12 13.87 1.03
CA ALA A 128 4.88 12.86 0.01
C ALA A 128 5.51 13.32 -1.32
N ASP A 129 5.64 12.40 -2.26
CA ASP A 129 6.07 12.72 -3.63
C ASP A 129 4.97 13.52 -4.35
N PRO A 130 5.31 14.30 -5.39
CA PRO A 130 4.32 14.99 -6.21
C PRO A 130 3.31 13.99 -6.79
N GLN A 131 2.03 14.32 -6.67
CA GLN A 131 0.93 13.61 -7.33
C GLN A 131 0.79 14.06 -8.79
#